data_AF-A0A933RJL8-F1
#
_entry.id   AF-A0A933RJL8-F1
#
_cell.length_a   1.000
_cell.length_b   1.000
_cell.length_c   1.000
_cell.angle_alpha   90.00
_cell.angle_beta   90.00
_cell.angle_gamma   90.00
#
_symmetry.space_group_name_H-M   'P 1'
#
loop_
_entity.id
_entity.type
_entity.pdbx_description
1 polymer ?
#
loop_
_entity_poly.entity_id
_entity_poly.type
_entity_poly.pdbx_seq_one_letter_code
_entity_poly.pdbx_strand_id
1 'polypeptide(L)'
;MPSVNMTLEQFEDYRVTMQTDATKAMDLLFAQPAAVASHPEYNTLITPGGLNTLSPGIRAMLGDEADHMEQWPDAQMERMRQKLVQSIQENRPVHFFSRLYYGASEELDILDPDGKGEITITFLSPAGRVRVSVMVGS
;
A
#
# COMPACT_ATOMS: atom_id res chain seq x y z
N MET A 1 11.06 2.41 17.22
CA MET A 1 10.09 2.82 16.18
C MET A 1 8.69 2.66 16.74
N PRO A 2 7.73 3.52 16.35
CA PRO A 2 6.39 3.58 16.94
C PRO A 2 5.59 2.32 16.60
N SER A 3 4.72 1.92 17.51
CA SER A 3 3.84 0.76 17.34
C SER A 3 2.58 1.18 16.60
N VAL A 4 2.10 0.35 15.67
CA VAL A 4 0.79 0.57 15.03
C VAL A 4 -0.28 0.29 16.08
N ASN A 5 -1.06 1.31 16.43
CA ASN A 5 -2.18 1.20 17.36
C ASN A 5 -3.46 0.98 16.57
N MET A 6 -4.05 -0.19 16.72
CA MET A 6 -5.33 -0.55 16.12
C MET A 6 -6.31 -0.99 17.20
N THR A 7 -7.59 -0.68 17.01
CA THR A 7 -8.67 -1.23 17.84
C THR A 7 -8.84 -2.72 17.58
N LEU A 8 -9.53 -3.42 18.48
CA LEU A 8 -9.84 -4.84 18.26
C LEU A 8 -10.69 -5.06 17.00
N GLU A 9 -11.67 -4.19 16.75
CA GLU A 9 -12.53 -4.25 15.55
C GLU A 9 -11.71 -4.05 14.26
N GLN A 10 -10.79 -3.08 14.24
CA GLN A 10 -9.87 -2.88 13.13
C GLN A 10 -8.95 -4.09 12.92
N PHE A 11 -8.50 -4.72 14.01
CA PHE A 11 -7.66 -5.90 13.93
C PHE A 11 -8.44 -7.13 13.41
N GLU A 12 -9.72 -7.28 13.79
CA GLU A 12 -10.58 -8.35 13.28
C GLU A 12 -10.94 -8.13 11.81
N ASP A 13 -11.31 -6.92 11.39
CA ASP A 13 -11.57 -6.59 9.97
C ASP A 13 -10.31 -6.82 9.13
N TYR A 14 -9.16 -6.37 9.62
CA TYR A 14 -7.87 -6.61 9.01
C TYR A 14 -7.55 -8.11 8.86
N ARG A 15 -7.81 -8.92 9.90
CA ARG A 15 -7.57 -10.38 9.84
C ARG A 15 -8.42 -11.09 8.79
N VAL A 16 -9.61 -10.56 8.48
CA VAL A 16 -10.54 -11.15 7.52
C VAL A 16 -10.24 -10.67 6.10
N THR A 17 -10.04 -9.37 5.94
CA THR A 17 -9.92 -8.72 4.61
C THR A 17 -8.49 -8.64 4.11
N MET A 18 -7.51 -8.70 5.02
CA MET A 18 -6.11 -8.35 4.75
C MET A 18 -5.99 -6.95 4.12
N GLN A 19 -6.86 -6.02 4.51
CA GLN A 19 -6.85 -4.65 4.02
C GLN A 19 -6.95 -3.65 5.17
N THR A 20 -6.12 -2.60 5.10
CA THR A 20 -6.25 -1.36 5.88
C THR A 20 -7.05 -0.33 5.09
N ASP A 21 -7.57 0.71 5.75
CA ASP A 21 -8.31 1.80 5.07
C ASP A 21 -7.50 2.43 3.94
N ALA A 22 -6.19 2.53 4.13
CA ALA A 22 -5.27 3.01 3.13
C ALA A 22 -5.11 2.03 1.95
N THR A 23 -4.95 0.71 2.18
CA THR A 23 -4.94 -0.25 1.05
C THR A 23 -6.26 -0.24 0.27
N LYS A 24 -7.41 -0.05 0.95
CA LYS A 24 -8.73 0.14 0.31
C LYS A 24 -8.75 1.42 -0.53
N ALA A 25 -8.21 2.53 -0.03
CA ALA A 25 -8.11 3.79 -0.76
C ALA A 25 -7.19 3.68 -1.99
N MET A 26 -6.08 2.94 -1.87
CA MET A 26 -5.19 2.65 -3.00
C MET A 26 -5.88 1.77 -4.05
N ASP A 27 -6.63 0.75 -3.63
CA ASP A 27 -7.45 -0.07 -4.52
C ASP A 27 -8.40 0.80 -5.34
N LEU A 28 -9.12 1.71 -4.69
CA LEU A 28 -10.04 2.62 -5.36
C LEU A 28 -9.31 3.55 -6.35
N LEU A 29 -8.13 4.04 -5.98
CA LEU A 29 -7.33 4.92 -6.84
C LEU A 29 -6.87 4.18 -8.10
N PHE A 30 -6.38 2.95 -7.97
CA PHE A 30 -5.83 2.17 -9.10
C PHE A 30 -6.83 1.21 -9.75
N ALA A 31 -8.07 1.14 -9.27
CA ALA A 31 -9.16 0.39 -9.91
C ALA A 31 -9.50 0.92 -11.32
N GLN A 32 -9.13 2.17 -11.64
CA GLN A 32 -9.35 2.78 -12.95
C GLN A 32 -8.04 3.34 -13.52
N PRO A 33 -7.17 2.48 -14.09
CA PRO A 33 -5.82 2.89 -14.52
C PRO A 33 -5.85 4.02 -15.57
N ALA A 34 -6.83 4.02 -16.47
CA ALA A 34 -7.03 5.10 -17.44
C ALA A 34 -7.36 6.46 -16.80
N ALA A 35 -8.11 6.48 -15.69
CA ALA A 35 -8.38 7.71 -14.95
C ALA A 35 -7.09 8.22 -14.27
N VAL A 36 -6.29 7.31 -13.69
CA VAL A 36 -5.00 7.66 -13.09
C VAL A 36 -4.04 8.23 -14.13
N ALA A 37 -3.97 7.65 -15.34
CA ALA A 37 -3.14 8.16 -16.44
C ALA A 37 -3.43 9.63 -16.81
N SER A 38 -4.68 10.06 -16.61
CA SER A 38 -5.13 11.43 -16.90
C SER A 38 -4.92 12.41 -15.73
N HIS A 39 -4.55 11.91 -14.54
CA HIS A 39 -4.37 12.73 -13.35
C HIS A 39 -3.01 13.47 -13.39
N PRO A 40 -2.92 14.74 -12.95
CA PRO A 40 -1.65 15.50 -12.96
C PRO A 40 -0.49 14.81 -12.22
N GLU A 41 -0.80 14.08 -11.15
CA GLU A 41 0.18 13.33 -10.35
C GLU A 41 0.81 12.13 -11.09
N TYR A 42 0.24 11.70 -12.22
CA TYR A 42 0.82 10.63 -13.00
C TYR A 42 2.22 10.97 -13.50
N ASN A 43 2.47 12.25 -13.85
CA ASN A 43 3.79 12.73 -14.25
C ASN A 43 4.82 12.58 -13.12
N THR A 44 4.40 12.77 -11.87
CA THR A 44 5.22 12.50 -10.69
C THR A 44 5.49 11.00 -10.60
N LEU A 45 4.46 10.16 -10.69
CA LEU A 45 4.55 8.71 -10.53
C LEU A 45 5.48 8.03 -11.57
N ILE A 46 5.49 8.49 -12.83
CA ILE A 46 6.35 7.93 -13.88
C ILE A 46 7.82 8.31 -13.72
N THR A 47 8.14 9.31 -12.88
CA THR A 47 9.51 9.73 -12.62
C THR A 47 10.16 8.81 -11.57
N PRO A 48 11.44 8.41 -11.70
CA PRO A 48 12.15 7.65 -10.67
C PRO A 48 12.03 8.30 -9.29
N GLY A 49 11.68 7.51 -8.28
CA GLY A 49 11.43 8.03 -6.92
C GLY A 49 10.13 8.82 -6.76
N GLY A 50 9.24 8.84 -7.76
CA GLY A 50 7.98 9.59 -7.74
C GLY A 50 7.04 9.29 -6.56
N LEU A 51 7.11 8.07 -6.01
CA LEU A 51 6.37 7.71 -4.79
C LEU A 51 6.86 8.48 -3.54
N ASN A 52 8.14 8.85 -3.48
CA ASN A 52 8.70 9.64 -2.37
C ASN A 52 8.21 11.10 -2.39
N THR A 53 7.87 11.58 -3.58
CA THR A 53 7.51 12.98 -3.84
C THR A 53 6.02 13.18 -4.06
N LEU A 54 5.18 12.20 -3.69
CA LEU A 54 3.73 12.32 -3.80
C LEU A 54 3.23 13.56 -3.09
N SER A 55 2.27 14.25 -3.70
CA SER A 55 1.72 15.46 -3.12
C SER A 55 1.04 15.20 -1.77
N PRO A 56 0.90 16.24 -0.93
CA PRO A 56 0.23 16.12 0.37
C PRO A 56 -1.20 15.55 0.27
N GLY A 57 -1.91 15.83 -0.83
CA GLY A 57 -3.26 15.31 -1.06
C GLY A 57 -3.28 13.78 -1.22
N ILE A 58 -2.36 13.22 -2.00
CA ILE A 58 -2.21 11.77 -2.15
C ILE A 58 -1.74 11.16 -0.82
N ARG A 59 -0.78 11.80 -0.14
CA ARG A 59 -0.29 11.35 1.18
C ARG A 59 -1.41 11.29 2.22
N ALA A 60 -2.30 12.29 2.24
CA ALA A 60 -3.46 12.30 3.12
C ALA A 60 -4.45 11.15 2.83
N MET A 61 -4.57 10.72 1.56
CA MET A 61 -5.38 9.54 1.19
C MET A 61 -4.74 8.22 1.62
N LEU A 62 -3.40 8.16 1.63
CA LEU A 62 -2.64 6.99 2.08
C LEU A 62 -2.62 6.84 3.61
N GLY A 63 -2.96 7.90 4.36
CA GLY A 63 -3.05 7.86 5.82
C GLY A 63 -1.79 7.28 6.48
N ASP A 64 -1.98 6.38 7.44
CA ASP A 64 -0.89 5.73 8.18
C ASP A 64 0.03 4.87 7.29
N GLU A 65 -0.42 4.43 6.10
CA GLU A 65 0.46 3.68 5.18
C GLU A 65 1.47 4.61 4.51
N ALA A 66 1.23 5.91 4.43
CA ALA A 66 2.25 6.86 3.97
C ALA A 66 3.49 6.81 4.89
N ASP A 67 3.27 6.76 6.21
CA ASP A 67 4.33 6.68 7.22
C ASP A 67 5.02 5.30 7.22
N HIS A 68 4.29 4.24 6.84
CA HIS A 68 4.88 2.91 6.65
C HIS A 68 5.75 2.84 5.39
N MET A 69 5.28 3.43 4.29
CA MET A 69 6.02 3.49 3.02
C MET A 69 7.33 4.26 3.17
N GLU A 70 7.39 5.31 4.00
CA GLU A 70 8.63 6.05 4.28
C GLU A 70 9.72 5.21 4.94
N GLN A 71 9.35 4.10 5.59
CA GLN A 71 10.30 3.20 6.25
C GLN A 71 10.80 2.09 5.32
N TRP A 72 10.27 2.02 4.09
CA TRP A 72 10.69 0.99 3.15
C TRP A 72 12.06 1.30 2.56
N PRO A 73 12.84 0.25 2.22
CA PRO A 73 14.00 0.43 1.36
C PRO A 73 13.59 1.08 0.04
N ASP A 74 14.40 2.04 -0.44
CA ASP A 74 14.17 2.72 -1.73
C ASP A 74 13.93 1.75 -2.90
N ALA A 75 14.61 0.60 -2.87
CA ALA A 75 14.45 -0.45 -3.88
C ALA A 75 13.04 -1.06 -3.89
N GLN A 76 12.38 -1.20 -2.73
CA GLN A 76 11.00 -1.69 -2.64
C GLN A 76 10.02 -0.66 -3.17
N MET A 77 10.20 0.62 -2.80
CA MET A 77 9.38 1.72 -3.31
C MET A 77 9.51 1.86 -4.83
N GLU A 78 10.73 1.79 -5.37
CA GLU A 78 10.97 1.87 -6.81
C GLU A 78 10.36 0.66 -7.54
N ARG A 79 10.45 -0.56 -6.97
CA ARG A 79 9.79 -1.75 -7.53
C ARG A 79 8.26 -1.60 -7.56
N MET A 80 7.66 -1.07 -6.50
CA MET A 80 6.23 -0.75 -6.46
C MET A 80 5.87 0.26 -7.54
N ARG A 81 6.60 1.38 -7.62
CA ARG A 81 6.38 2.44 -8.61
C ARG A 81 6.39 1.87 -10.03
N GLN A 82 7.37 1.04 -10.37
CA GLN A 82 7.47 0.42 -11.69
C GLN A 82 6.22 -0.43 -12.01
N LYS A 83 5.67 -1.15 -11.04
CA LYS A 83 4.47 -1.97 -11.22
C LYS A 83 3.20 -1.13 -11.36
N LEU A 84 3.09 -0.03 -10.63
CA LEU A 84 1.98 0.94 -10.80
C LEU A 84 2.05 1.64 -12.16
N VAL A 85 3.23 2.00 -12.63
CA VAL A 85 3.39 2.57 -13.97
C VAL A 85 3.03 1.53 -15.03
N GLN A 86 3.50 0.30 -14.87
CA GLN A 86 3.15 -0.80 -15.77
C GLN A 86 1.63 -1.03 -15.80
N SER A 87 0.97 -1.03 -14.65
CA SER A 87 -0.48 -1.22 -14.57
C SER A 87 -1.25 -0.14 -15.32
N ILE A 88 -0.81 1.12 -15.21
CA ILE A 88 -1.41 2.24 -15.92
C ILE A 88 -1.17 2.15 -17.43
N GLN A 89 0.06 1.84 -17.85
CA GLN A 89 0.42 1.73 -19.26
C GLN A 89 -0.29 0.56 -19.97
N GLU A 90 -0.44 -0.57 -19.27
CA GLU A 90 -1.08 -1.78 -19.80
C GLU A 90 -2.60 -1.82 -19.50
N ASN A 91 -3.14 -0.79 -18.84
CA ASN A 91 -4.51 -0.70 -18.37
C ASN A 91 -4.96 -1.94 -17.57
N ARG A 92 -4.13 -2.35 -16.61
CA ARG A 92 -4.33 -3.50 -15.74
C ARG A 92 -4.74 -3.04 -14.34
N PRO A 93 -5.70 -3.70 -13.69
CA PRO A 93 -6.05 -3.36 -12.31
C PRO A 93 -4.90 -3.71 -11.36
N VAL A 94 -4.79 -2.94 -10.28
CA VAL A 94 -3.90 -3.25 -9.15
C VAL A 94 -4.74 -3.42 -7.91
N HIS A 95 -4.47 -4.50 -7.18
CA HIS A 95 -5.04 -4.75 -5.87
C HIS A 95 -3.98 -4.67 -4.79
N PHE A 96 -4.32 -4.02 -3.68
CA PHE A 96 -3.49 -3.76 -2.53
C PHE A 96 -4.03 -4.49 -1.32
N PHE A 97 -3.12 -5.16 -0.63
CA PHE A 97 -3.38 -5.86 0.60
C PHE A 97 -2.29 -5.52 1.61
N SER A 98 -2.58 -5.77 2.87
CA SER A 98 -1.61 -5.78 3.95
C SER A 98 -1.74 -7.07 4.73
N ARG A 99 -0.60 -7.69 5.06
CA ARG A 99 -0.55 -8.96 5.76
C ARG A 99 0.51 -8.94 6.84
N LEU A 100 0.15 -9.46 8.02
CA LEU A 100 1.12 -9.75 9.06
C LEU A 100 1.91 -11.00 8.72
N TYR A 101 3.23 -10.89 8.83
CA TYR A 101 4.12 -12.00 8.58
C TYR A 101 5.20 -12.13 9.66
N TYR A 102 5.83 -13.29 9.70
CA TYR A 102 6.88 -13.62 10.67
C TYR A 102 8.25 -13.26 10.09
N GLY A 103 8.51 -11.97 9.92
CA GLY A 103 9.82 -11.43 9.55
C GLY A 103 10.27 -10.28 10.45
N ALA A 104 11.44 -9.71 10.14
CA ALA A 104 12.10 -8.72 10.99
C ALA A 104 11.89 -7.27 10.52
N SER A 105 11.48 -7.06 9.26
CA SER A 105 11.38 -5.76 8.59
C SER A 105 10.10 -5.64 7.79
N GLU A 106 9.73 -4.45 7.33
CA GLU A 106 8.66 -4.34 6.33
C GLU A 106 9.14 -4.95 5.01
N GLU A 107 8.25 -5.66 4.32
CA GLU A 107 8.51 -6.25 3.01
C GLU A 107 7.38 -5.96 2.03
N LEU A 108 7.71 -6.06 0.74
CA LEU A 108 6.77 -5.89 -0.35
C LEU A 108 6.71 -7.18 -1.18
N ASP A 109 5.54 -7.81 -1.20
CA ASP A 109 5.25 -8.90 -2.13
C ASP A 109 4.46 -8.39 -3.33
N ILE A 110 4.84 -8.83 -4.53
CA ILE A 110 4.17 -8.45 -5.77
C ILE A 110 3.93 -9.72 -6.59
N LEU A 111 2.66 -10.05 -6.73
CA LEU A 111 2.19 -11.08 -7.65
C LEU A 111 1.79 -10.41 -8.97
N ASP A 112 2.50 -10.75 -10.02
CA ASP A 112 2.24 -10.29 -11.39
C ASP A 112 2.31 -11.51 -12.33
N PRO A 113 1.25 -12.33 -12.39
CA PRO A 113 1.26 -13.56 -13.17
C PRO A 113 1.38 -13.22 -14.66
N ASP A 114 2.51 -13.62 -15.25
CA ASP A 114 2.82 -13.57 -16.69
C ASP A 114 2.60 -12.22 -17.40
N GLY A 115 2.62 -11.11 -16.67
CA GLY A 115 2.35 -9.78 -17.22
C GLY A 115 0.95 -9.63 -17.82
N LYS A 116 0.02 -10.54 -17.50
CA LYS A 116 -1.35 -10.57 -18.03
C LYS A 116 -2.32 -10.80 -16.88
N GLY A 117 -3.28 -9.89 -16.73
CA GLY A 117 -4.26 -9.92 -15.65
C GLY A 117 -3.96 -8.89 -14.56
N GLU A 118 -4.47 -9.10 -13.35
CA GLU A 118 -4.37 -8.15 -12.25
C GLU A 118 -2.99 -8.22 -11.58
N ILE A 119 -2.50 -7.07 -11.10
CA ILE A 119 -1.29 -7.00 -10.27
C ILE A 119 -1.74 -6.98 -8.82
N THR A 120 -1.20 -7.87 -7.99
CA THR A 120 -1.45 -7.83 -6.54
C THR A 120 -0.20 -7.35 -5.83
N ILE A 121 -0.35 -6.34 -4.97
CA ILE A 121 0.69 -5.78 -4.13
C ILE A 121 0.30 -6.02 -2.68
N THR A 122 1.14 -6.73 -1.94
CA THR A 122 0.90 -7.00 -0.52
C THR A 122 2.00 -6.36 0.32
N PHE A 123 1.59 -5.49 1.25
CA PHE A 123 2.45 -4.92 2.28
C PHE A 123 2.60 -5.93 3.42
N LEU A 124 3.83 -6.35 3.69
CA LEU A 124 4.13 -7.36 4.70
C LEU A 124 4.70 -6.67 5.94
N SER A 125 3.90 -6.64 7.01
CA SER A 125 4.29 -6.04 8.28
C SER A 125 4.66 -7.09 9.32
N PRO A 126 5.79 -6.94 10.03
CA PRO A 126 6.18 -7.86 11.10
C PRO A 126 5.11 -7.96 12.18
N ALA A 127 4.58 -9.16 12.41
CA ALA A 127 3.56 -9.40 13.41
C ALA A 127 3.99 -8.95 14.82
N GLY A 128 5.30 -9.03 15.14
CA GLY A 128 5.86 -8.59 16.41
C GLY A 128 5.84 -7.07 16.65
N ARG A 129 5.40 -6.25 15.69
CA ARG A 129 5.32 -4.79 15.79
C ARG A 129 3.91 -4.25 16.01
N VAL A 130 2.88 -5.06 15.82
CA VAL A 130 1.48 -4.65 16.01
C VAL A 130 1.14 -4.64 17.49
N ARG A 131 0.62 -3.51 17.98
CA ARG A 131 0.05 -3.42 19.33
C ARG A 131 -1.44 -3.17 19.22
N VAL A 132 -2.23 -4.21 19.53
CA VAL A 132 -3.68 -4.09 19.62
C VAL A 132 -4.00 -3.40 20.95
N SER A 133 -4.59 -2.21 20.87
CA SER A 133 -5.06 -1.50 22.07
C SER A 133 -6.48 -1.93 22.35
N VAL A 134 -6.67 -2.72 23.41
CA VAL A 134 -8.00 -3.05 23.91
C VAL A 134 -8.45 -1.87 24.77
N MET A 135 -9.34 -1.03 24.25
CA MET A 135 -10.05 -0.08 25.11
C MET A 135 -11.03 -0.88 25.97
N VAL A 136 -10.60 -1.22 27.18
CA VAL A 136 -11.50 -1.74 28.22
C VAL A 136 -12.29 -0.53 28.73
N GLY A 137 -13.52 -0.37 28.22
CA GLY A 137 -14.43 0.65 28.71
C GLY A 137 -14.63 0.50 30.22
N SER A 138 -14.42 1.60 30.94
CA SER A 138 -14.75 1.75 32.37
C SER A 138 -16.18 2.27 32.52
#